data_AF-A0A1D9G9U1-F1
#
_entry.id   AF-A0A1D9G9U1-F1
#
_cell.length_a   1.000
_cell.length_b   1.000
_cell.length_c   1.000
_cell.angle_alpha   90.00
_cell.angle_beta   90.00
_cell.angle_gamma   90.00
#
_symmetry.space_group_name_H-M   'P 1'
#
loop_
_entity.id
_entity.type
_entity.pdbx_description
1 polymer ?
#
loop_
_entity_poly.entity_id
_entity_poly.type
_entity_poly.pdbx_seq_one_letter_code
_entity_poly.pdbx_strand_id
1 'polypeptide(L)'
;MPVGIQYSYIKAPWQSLEKLLSELEADISIEQDRLTSEPLTPTNLKPFQVTLYQRLYRLGEHLLSLMEEFYREYYHQTLPNPVVSEEQFDRDNASLPARIQVLLDTALKVAEEYFDLPGKGNLIDRCRPLEQAGWNYIYREDFKDMKAISPIERGLADHIASEASLRMWHMRLVETFVALTGQYVLEKPTVERFAETTLLVWDLVTRLKGGNPFDRPRLGKQRVQMRVGKPISVSEFYPAYRASRHGARQAVVDLTHELQTSLESLIIT
;
A
#
# COMPACT_ATOMS: atom_id res chain seq x y z
N MET A 1 23.27 12.17 -0.50
CA MET A 1 23.44 12.04 -1.97
C MET A 1 22.15 11.50 -2.56
N PRO A 2 21.39 12.31 -3.32
CA PRO A 2 20.17 11.88 -3.99
C PRO A 2 20.47 10.90 -5.13
N VAL A 3 19.74 9.79 -5.19
CA VAL A 3 19.87 8.78 -6.25
C VAL A 3 18.47 8.44 -6.76
N GLY A 4 18.24 8.64 -8.05
CA GLY A 4 17.02 8.25 -8.76
C GLY A 4 17.20 6.90 -9.43
N ILE A 5 16.24 6.00 -9.25
CA ILE A 5 16.21 4.68 -9.90
C ILE A 5 14.86 4.55 -10.61
N GLN A 6 14.88 4.35 -11.93
CA GLN A 6 13.68 4.13 -12.73
C GLN A 6 13.76 2.78 -13.45
N TYR A 7 12.67 2.04 -13.39
CA TYR A 7 12.49 0.77 -14.08
C TYR A 7 11.53 0.95 -15.24
N SER A 8 11.88 0.45 -16.42
CA SER A 8 11.00 0.41 -17.58
C SER A 8 11.07 -0.93 -18.28
N TYR A 9 9.98 -1.36 -18.91
CA TYR A 9 9.98 -2.62 -19.66
C TYR A 9 10.67 -2.44 -21.01
N ILE A 10 11.60 -3.35 -21.35
CA ILE A 10 12.25 -3.35 -22.68
C ILE A 10 11.21 -3.62 -23.78
N LYS A 11 10.24 -4.49 -23.49
CA LYS A 11 9.06 -4.77 -24.31
C LYS A 11 7.85 -4.77 -23.40
N ALA A 12 6.78 -4.08 -23.80
CA ALA A 12 5.56 -3.99 -23.02
C ALA A 12 4.96 -5.40 -22.76
N PRO A 13 4.89 -5.87 -21.50
CA PRO A 13 4.55 -7.25 -21.16
C PRO A 13 3.04 -7.55 -21.16
N TRP A 14 2.30 -7.07 -22.17
CA TRP A 14 0.84 -7.17 -22.19
C TRP A 14 0.29 -8.61 -22.09
N GLN A 15 0.94 -9.57 -22.74
CA GLN A 15 0.55 -10.99 -22.67
C GLN A 15 0.79 -11.60 -21.27
N SER A 16 1.90 -11.23 -20.62
CA SER A 16 2.19 -11.69 -19.26
C SER A 16 1.24 -11.06 -18.24
N LEU A 17 0.81 -9.80 -18.46
CA LEU A 17 -0.23 -9.16 -17.67
C LEU A 17 -1.58 -9.86 -17.83
N GLU A 18 -1.98 -10.16 -19.06
CA GLU A 18 -3.22 -10.90 -19.33
C GLU A 18 -3.23 -12.28 -18.64
N LYS A 19 -2.11 -13.00 -18.71
CA LYS A 19 -1.95 -14.28 -18.02
C LYS A 19 -2.09 -14.13 -16.51
N LEU A 20 -1.38 -13.17 -15.92
CA LEU A 20 -1.41 -12.90 -14.48
C LEU A 20 -2.81 -12.51 -14.00
N LEU A 21 -3.53 -11.67 -14.76
CA LEU A 21 -4.92 -11.34 -14.47
C LEU A 21 -5.81 -12.58 -14.49
N SER A 22 -5.61 -13.48 -15.45
CA SER A 22 -6.39 -14.73 -15.54
C SER A 22 -6.12 -15.66 -14.34
N GLU A 23 -4.87 -15.71 -13.86
CA GLU A 23 -4.50 -16.46 -12.66
C GLU A 23 -5.17 -15.85 -11.40
N LEU A 24 -5.18 -14.52 -11.27
CA LEU A 24 -5.83 -13.82 -10.15
C LEU A 24 -7.35 -13.95 -10.16
N GLU A 25 -7.98 -13.85 -11.33
CA GLU A 25 -9.42 -14.03 -11.48
C GLU A 25 -9.86 -15.46 -11.10
N ALA A 26 -9.05 -16.46 -11.45
CA ALA A 26 -9.30 -17.85 -11.07
C ALA A 26 -9.17 -18.07 -9.55
N ASP A 27 -8.19 -17.42 -8.90
CA ASP A 27 -8.02 -17.47 -7.45
C ASP A 27 -9.23 -16.88 -6.69
N ILE A 28 -9.88 -15.88 -7.27
CA ILE A 28 -10.98 -15.14 -6.64
C ILE A 28 -12.35 -15.69 -7.06
N SER A 29 -12.40 -16.72 -7.92
CA SER A 29 -13.64 -17.33 -8.44
C SER A 29 -14.61 -16.31 -9.03
N ILE A 30 -14.09 -15.33 -9.78
CA ILE A 30 -14.95 -14.33 -10.42
C ILE A 30 -15.72 -15.00 -11.55
N GLU A 31 -17.01 -15.27 -11.33
CA GLU A 31 -17.94 -15.52 -12.43
C GLU A 31 -18.01 -14.25 -13.28
N GLN A 32 -17.67 -14.37 -14.57
CA GLN A 32 -17.51 -13.24 -15.50
C GLN A 32 -18.77 -12.35 -15.65
N ASP A 33 -19.91 -12.78 -15.12
CA ASP A 33 -21.25 -12.21 -15.32
C ASP A 33 -21.81 -11.40 -14.13
N ARG A 34 -21.10 -11.28 -13.01
CA ARG A 34 -21.68 -10.74 -11.75
C ARG A 34 -21.40 -9.26 -11.45
N LEU A 35 -20.75 -8.50 -12.33
CA LEU A 35 -20.41 -7.10 -12.08
C LEU A 35 -21.14 -6.17 -13.05
N THR A 36 -22.00 -5.30 -12.51
CA THR A 36 -23.00 -4.51 -13.24
C THR A 36 -22.52 -3.14 -13.73
N SER A 37 -21.34 -2.67 -13.29
CA SER A 37 -20.78 -1.38 -13.73
C SER A 37 -19.61 -1.57 -14.71
N GLU A 38 -19.72 -0.95 -15.88
CA GLU A 38 -18.57 -0.80 -16.78
C GLU A 38 -17.74 0.40 -16.31
N PRO A 39 -16.45 0.23 -15.98
CA PRO A 39 -15.63 1.35 -15.54
C PRO A 39 -15.38 2.32 -16.69
N LEU A 40 -15.17 3.61 -16.36
CA LEU A 40 -14.73 4.61 -17.35
C LEU A 40 -13.49 4.09 -18.09
N THR A 41 -13.58 4.06 -19.42
CA THR A 41 -12.52 3.56 -20.27
C THR A 41 -11.56 4.69 -20.65
N PRO A 42 -10.24 4.52 -20.47
CA PRO A 42 -9.28 5.55 -20.87
C PRO A 42 -9.30 5.77 -22.39
N THR A 43 -9.45 7.01 -22.83
CA THR A 43 -9.61 7.37 -24.25
C THR A 43 -8.38 7.04 -25.13
N ASN A 44 -7.21 6.87 -24.51
CA ASN A 44 -5.91 6.68 -25.19
C ASN A 44 -5.44 5.21 -25.23
N LEU A 45 -6.32 4.25 -24.94
CA LEU A 45 -5.98 2.82 -24.95
C LEU A 45 -6.42 2.12 -26.24
N LYS A 46 -5.64 1.11 -26.66
CA LYS A 46 -6.06 0.16 -27.70
C LYS A 46 -7.17 -0.74 -27.15
N PRO A 47 -8.06 -1.30 -28.00
CA PRO A 47 -9.19 -2.13 -27.55
C PRO A 47 -8.79 -3.24 -26.57
N PHE A 48 -7.71 -3.96 -26.85
CA PHE A 48 -7.18 -4.99 -25.96
C PHE A 48 -6.76 -4.46 -24.58
N GLN A 49 -6.16 -3.27 -24.52
CA GLN A 49 -5.73 -2.66 -23.25
C GLN A 49 -6.93 -2.16 -22.44
N VAL A 50 -7.99 -1.70 -23.12
CA VAL A 50 -9.27 -1.37 -22.47
C VAL A 50 -9.85 -2.61 -21.79
N THR A 51 -9.86 -3.77 -22.47
CA THR A 51 -10.30 -5.03 -21.87
C THR A 51 -9.47 -5.42 -20.64
N LEU A 52 -8.15 -5.29 -20.69
CA LEU A 52 -7.29 -5.58 -19.52
C LEU A 52 -7.56 -4.62 -18.36
N TYR A 53 -7.84 -3.35 -18.64
CA TYR A 53 -8.19 -2.38 -17.61
C TYR A 53 -9.52 -2.73 -16.93
N GLN A 54 -10.54 -3.04 -17.72
CA GLN A 54 -11.85 -3.44 -17.20
C GLN A 54 -11.73 -4.69 -16.31
N ARG A 55 -10.93 -5.68 -16.72
CA ARG A 55 -10.63 -6.89 -15.93
C ARG A 55 -9.96 -6.55 -14.60
N LEU A 56 -8.90 -5.74 -14.64
CA LEU A 56 -8.19 -5.30 -13.43
C LEU A 56 -9.10 -4.52 -12.48
N TYR A 57 -9.95 -3.63 -13.02
CA TYR A 57 -10.90 -2.86 -12.22
C TYR A 57 -11.92 -3.78 -11.53
N ARG A 58 -12.53 -4.70 -12.29
CA ARG A 58 -13.48 -5.69 -11.78
C ARG A 58 -12.87 -6.59 -10.70
N LEU A 59 -11.62 -7.01 -10.91
CA LEU A 59 -10.84 -7.77 -9.93
C LEU A 59 -10.67 -6.96 -8.62
N GLY A 60 -10.29 -5.69 -8.73
CA GLY A 60 -10.13 -4.79 -7.59
C GLY A 60 -11.45 -4.56 -6.83
N GLU A 61 -12.54 -4.31 -7.55
CA GLU A 61 -13.89 -4.13 -7.00
C GLU A 61 -14.38 -5.37 -6.23
N HIS A 62 -14.18 -6.56 -6.79
CA HIS A 62 -14.60 -7.80 -6.15
C HIS A 62 -13.74 -8.08 -4.91
N LEU A 63 -12.42 -7.95 -5.02
CA LEU A 63 -11.51 -8.15 -3.89
C LEU A 63 -11.78 -7.15 -2.75
N LEU A 64 -12.06 -5.89 -3.09
CA LEU A 64 -12.47 -4.89 -2.11
C LEU A 64 -13.75 -5.31 -1.40
N SER A 65 -14.76 -5.74 -2.13
CA SER A 65 -16.04 -6.18 -1.54
C SER A 65 -15.86 -7.38 -0.59
N LEU A 66 -15.03 -8.37 -0.96
CA LEU A 66 -14.68 -9.49 -0.09
C LEU A 66 -14.00 -9.02 1.20
N MET A 67 -13.04 -8.08 1.09
CA MET A 67 -12.34 -7.52 2.24
C MET A 67 -13.29 -6.72 3.14
N GLU A 68 -14.16 -5.89 2.57
CA GLU A 68 -15.16 -5.14 3.33
C GLU A 68 -16.10 -6.07 4.11
N GLU A 69 -16.59 -7.14 3.48
CA GLU A 69 -17.42 -8.16 4.12
C GLU A 69 -16.66 -8.87 5.24
N PHE A 70 -15.42 -9.28 4.99
CA PHE A 70 -14.57 -9.91 5.99
C PHE A 70 -14.38 -9.02 7.25
N TYR A 71 -14.14 -7.71 7.08
CA TYR A 71 -14.04 -6.80 8.24
C TYR A 71 -15.38 -6.56 8.94
N ARG A 72 -16.51 -6.56 8.21
CA ARG A 72 -17.86 -6.47 8.82
C ARG A 72 -18.18 -7.71 9.64
N GLU A 73 -17.94 -8.90 9.07
CA GLU A 73 -18.35 -10.17 9.67
C GLU A 73 -17.45 -10.57 10.84
N TYR A 74 -16.12 -10.53 10.65
CA TYR A 74 -15.17 -11.10 11.62
C TYR A 74 -14.53 -10.08 12.56
N TYR A 75 -14.57 -8.78 12.20
CA TYR A 75 -14.05 -7.70 13.04
C TYR A 75 -15.14 -6.74 13.51
N HIS A 76 -16.40 -6.99 13.14
CA HIS A 76 -17.57 -6.20 13.55
C HIS A 76 -17.46 -4.71 13.25
N GLN A 77 -16.70 -4.37 12.21
CA GLN A 77 -16.46 -3.00 11.82
C GLN A 77 -17.61 -2.46 10.99
N THR A 78 -17.95 -1.19 11.19
CA THR A 78 -18.91 -0.47 10.35
C THR A 78 -18.16 0.30 9.29
N LEU A 79 -18.22 -0.15 8.03
CA LEU A 79 -17.64 0.55 6.90
C LEU A 79 -18.70 1.48 6.30
N PRO A 80 -18.61 2.80 6.50
CA PRO A 80 -19.57 3.73 5.92
C PRO A 80 -19.48 3.68 4.40
N ASN A 81 -20.63 3.62 3.73
CA ASN A 81 -20.65 3.87 2.30
C ASN A 81 -20.26 5.33 2.08
N PRO A 82 -19.24 5.61 1.25
CA PRO A 82 -18.84 6.98 0.98
C PRO A 82 -20.03 7.73 0.36
N VAL A 83 -20.37 8.89 0.93
CA VAL A 83 -21.40 9.78 0.38
C VAL A 83 -20.83 10.40 -0.88
N VAL A 84 -21.11 9.78 -2.03
CA VAL A 84 -20.80 10.34 -3.34
C VAL A 84 -21.98 11.25 -3.71
N SER A 85 -21.73 12.53 -3.94
CA SER A 85 -22.77 13.49 -4.38
C SER A 85 -23.49 12.93 -5.62
N GLU A 86 -24.78 13.22 -5.82
CA GLU A 86 -25.53 12.77 -7.02
C GLU A 86 -24.82 13.19 -8.34
N GLU A 87 -24.11 14.32 -8.35
CA GLU A 87 -23.29 14.80 -9.48
C GLU A 87 -21.98 14.01 -9.70
N GLN A 88 -21.52 13.26 -8.69
CA GLN A 88 -20.35 12.36 -8.77
C GLN A 88 -20.77 10.90 -9.00
N PHE A 89 -22.05 10.56 -8.78
CA PHE A 89 -22.61 9.24 -9.06
C PHE A 89 -22.54 8.91 -10.56
N ASP A 90 -22.65 9.92 -11.43
CA ASP A 90 -22.45 9.80 -12.89
C ASP A 90 -20.98 9.51 -13.30
N ARG A 91 -20.03 9.52 -12.37
CA ARG A 91 -18.67 9.01 -12.60
C ARG A 91 -18.52 7.68 -11.89
N ASP A 92 -18.88 6.59 -12.57
CA ASP A 92 -18.88 5.19 -12.10
C ASP A 92 -17.58 4.69 -11.42
N ASN A 93 -16.48 5.46 -11.51
CA ASN A 93 -15.18 5.16 -10.86
C ASN A 93 -14.88 6.00 -9.60
N ALA A 94 -15.77 6.89 -9.14
CA ALA A 94 -15.54 7.72 -7.95
C ALA A 94 -15.73 6.92 -6.64
N SER A 95 -16.50 5.84 -6.67
CA SER A 95 -16.80 5.01 -5.50
C SER A 95 -15.62 4.13 -5.08
N LEU A 96 -14.91 3.49 -6.03
CA LEU A 96 -13.80 2.57 -5.74
C LEU A 96 -12.68 3.21 -4.90
N PRO A 97 -12.09 4.36 -5.29
CA PRO A 97 -11.05 5.02 -4.50
C PRO A 97 -11.50 5.36 -3.08
N ALA A 98 -12.72 5.87 -2.93
CA ALA A 98 -13.26 6.25 -1.63
C ALA A 98 -13.48 5.03 -0.74
N ARG A 99 -14.01 3.93 -1.30
CA ARG A 99 -14.17 2.66 -0.60
C ARG A 99 -12.83 2.05 -0.18
N ILE A 100 -11.81 2.10 -1.05
CA ILE A 100 -10.44 1.68 -0.69
C ILE A 100 -9.97 2.47 0.55
N GLN A 101 -10.10 3.80 0.56
CA GLN A 101 -9.69 4.61 1.70
C GLN A 101 -10.44 4.25 2.98
N VAL A 102 -11.76 4.02 2.91
CA VAL A 102 -12.56 3.56 4.04
C VAL A 102 -12.08 2.20 4.56
N LEU A 103 -11.79 1.25 3.67
CA LEU A 103 -11.25 -0.06 4.05
C LEU A 103 -9.89 0.08 4.74
N LEU A 104 -8.96 0.85 4.17
CA LEU A 104 -7.62 1.04 4.74
C LEU A 104 -7.67 1.71 6.12
N ASP A 105 -8.50 2.73 6.27
CA ASP A 105 -8.73 3.37 7.58
C ASP A 105 -9.29 2.39 8.61
N THR A 106 -10.26 1.57 8.19
CA THR A 106 -10.88 0.53 9.04
C THR A 106 -9.86 -0.54 9.44
N ALA A 107 -9.04 -1.00 8.51
CA ALA A 107 -7.97 -1.96 8.77
C ALA A 107 -6.99 -1.44 9.83
N LEU A 108 -6.56 -0.17 9.73
CA LEU A 108 -5.70 0.44 10.74
C LEU A 108 -6.38 0.52 12.10
N LYS A 109 -7.65 0.95 12.16
CA LYS A 109 -8.40 1.04 13.42
C LYS A 109 -8.43 -0.28 14.17
N VAL A 110 -8.64 -1.39 13.47
CA VAL A 110 -8.61 -2.73 14.08
C VAL A 110 -7.28 -3.03 14.76
N ALA A 111 -6.16 -2.66 14.13
CA ALA A 111 -4.84 -2.85 14.76
C ALA A 111 -4.60 -1.84 15.89
N GLU A 112 -5.02 -0.59 15.72
CA GLU A 112 -4.90 0.47 16.72
C GLU A 112 -5.67 0.16 18.01
N GLU A 113 -6.88 -0.36 17.89
CA GLU A 113 -7.68 -0.82 19.02
C GLU A 113 -6.97 -1.93 19.80
N TYR A 114 -6.32 -2.87 19.11
CA TYR A 114 -5.56 -3.94 19.77
C TYR A 114 -4.32 -3.41 20.50
N PHE A 115 -3.59 -2.47 19.90
CA PHE A 115 -2.36 -1.91 20.48
C PHE A 115 -2.58 -0.69 21.39
N ASP A 116 -3.83 -0.28 21.63
CA ASP A 116 -4.21 0.93 22.37
C ASP A 116 -3.50 2.19 21.85
N LEU A 117 -3.48 2.36 20.52
CA LEU A 117 -2.85 3.50 19.86
C LEU A 117 -3.88 4.51 19.35
N PRO A 118 -3.60 5.82 19.45
CA PRO A 118 -4.47 6.83 18.87
C PRO A 118 -4.27 6.90 17.34
N GLY A 119 -5.34 6.75 16.57
CA GLY A 119 -5.34 6.93 15.12
C GLY A 119 -5.17 8.40 14.68
N LYS A 120 -3.97 8.95 14.87
CA LYS A 120 -3.64 10.36 14.52
C LYS A 120 -2.72 10.42 13.30
N GLY A 121 -3.08 11.29 12.35
CA GLY A 121 -2.32 11.53 11.13
C GLY A 121 -2.94 10.84 9.91
N ASN A 122 -2.21 10.83 8.79
CA ASN A 122 -2.63 10.09 7.60
C ASN A 122 -2.36 8.58 7.75
N LEU A 123 -2.78 7.77 6.77
CA LEU A 123 -2.58 6.32 6.79
C LEU A 123 -1.10 5.92 7.00
N ILE A 124 -0.16 6.62 6.36
CA ILE A 124 1.28 6.33 6.44
C ILE A 124 1.83 6.68 7.82
N ASP A 125 1.44 7.84 8.36
CA ASP A 125 1.89 8.32 9.68
C ASP A 125 1.50 7.34 10.79
N ARG A 126 0.34 6.68 10.64
CA ARG A 126 -0.23 5.72 11.60
C ARG A 126 0.46 4.36 11.56
N CYS A 127 0.96 3.92 10.41
CA CYS A 127 1.64 2.63 10.28
C CYS A 127 2.90 2.52 11.16
N ARG A 128 3.68 3.60 11.31
CA ARG A 128 4.96 3.56 12.04
C ARG A 128 4.80 3.33 13.56
N PRO A 129 3.93 4.05 14.28
CA PRO A 129 3.64 3.75 15.68
C PRO A 129 3.11 2.32 15.88
N LEU A 130 2.25 1.84 14.97
CA LEU A 130 1.74 0.46 15.00
C LEU A 130 2.86 -0.56 14.83
N GLU A 131 3.78 -0.34 13.89
CA GLU A 131 4.91 -1.24 13.67
C GLU A 131 5.79 -1.32 14.94
N GLN A 132 6.08 -0.17 15.54
CA GLN A 132 6.84 -0.11 16.78
C GLN A 132 6.13 -0.83 17.94
N ALA A 133 4.82 -0.63 18.10
CA ALA A 133 4.05 -1.32 19.14
C ALA A 133 4.07 -2.85 18.94
N GLY A 134 3.91 -3.31 17.70
CA GLY A 134 4.05 -4.72 17.35
C GLY A 134 5.42 -5.28 17.71
N TRP A 135 6.50 -4.57 17.39
CA TRP A 135 7.86 -4.96 17.77
C TRP A 135 8.07 -5.01 19.27
N ASN A 136 7.52 -4.06 20.03
CA ASN A 136 7.61 -4.08 21.49
C ASN A 136 6.96 -5.34 22.08
N TYR A 137 5.84 -5.78 21.51
CA TYR A 137 5.12 -6.98 21.98
C TYR A 137 5.82 -8.27 21.57
N ILE A 138 6.49 -8.28 20.41
CA ILE A 138 7.19 -9.46 19.88
C ILE A 138 8.56 -9.65 20.55
N TYR A 139 9.36 -8.59 20.63
CA TYR A 139 10.75 -8.67 21.10
C TYR A 139 10.91 -8.50 22.60
N ARG A 140 9.86 -7.99 23.29
CA ARG A 140 9.75 -7.94 24.75
C ARG A 140 10.99 -7.39 25.47
N GLU A 141 11.42 -6.20 25.05
CA GLU A 141 12.55 -5.49 25.65
C GLU A 141 12.36 -5.18 27.14
N ASP A 142 11.14 -5.31 27.67
CA ASP A 142 10.82 -5.20 29.09
C ASP A 142 11.44 -6.33 29.95
N PHE A 143 11.74 -7.49 29.36
CA PHE A 143 12.47 -8.55 30.05
C PHE A 143 13.97 -8.26 30.09
N LYS A 144 14.46 -7.84 31.25
CA LYS A 144 15.90 -7.58 31.48
C LYS A 144 16.78 -8.82 31.33
N ASP A 145 16.25 -9.99 31.70
CA ASP A 145 16.94 -11.28 31.53
C ASP A 145 15.95 -12.37 31.09
N MET A 146 16.00 -12.69 29.81
CA MET A 146 15.12 -13.68 29.18
C MET A 146 15.43 -15.13 29.62
N LYS A 147 16.52 -15.37 30.35
CA LYS A 147 16.83 -16.67 30.96
C LYS A 147 16.32 -16.81 32.39
N ALA A 148 15.99 -15.69 33.04
CA ALA A 148 15.51 -15.67 34.42
C ALA A 148 13.98 -15.73 34.52
N ILE A 149 13.25 -15.59 33.40
CA ILE A 149 11.79 -15.69 33.37
C ILE A 149 11.33 -17.12 33.64
N SER A 150 10.23 -17.27 34.38
CA SER A 150 9.64 -18.57 34.61
C SER A 150 9.04 -19.14 33.30
N PRO A 151 8.88 -20.48 33.20
CA PRO A 151 8.28 -21.09 32.01
C PRO A 151 6.88 -20.56 31.69
N ILE A 152 6.08 -20.20 32.70
CA ILE A 152 4.72 -19.68 32.51
C ILE A 152 4.74 -18.24 31.99
N GLU A 153 5.60 -17.37 32.52
CA GLU A 153 5.76 -16.00 32.02
C GLU A 153 6.24 -16.00 30.57
N ARG A 154 7.17 -16.90 30.25
CA ARG A 154 7.61 -17.10 28.87
C ARG A 154 6.46 -17.53 27.96
N GLY A 155 5.66 -18.50 28.38
CA GLY A 155 4.50 -18.94 27.61
C GLY A 155 3.48 -17.82 27.36
N LEU A 156 3.21 -16.98 28.36
CA LEU A 156 2.34 -15.81 28.20
C LEU A 156 2.95 -14.76 27.26
N ALA A 157 4.27 -14.55 27.34
CA ALA A 157 4.97 -13.65 26.44
C ALA A 157 4.92 -14.13 24.98
N ASP A 158 5.19 -15.41 24.74
CA ASP A 158 5.12 -16.03 23.41
C ASP A 158 3.69 -15.96 22.85
N HIS A 159 2.67 -16.09 23.70
CA HIS A 159 1.27 -15.95 23.30
C HIS A 159 0.97 -14.52 22.80
N ILE A 160 1.35 -13.50 23.56
CA ILE A 160 1.16 -12.09 23.18
C ILE A 160 1.97 -11.73 21.94
N ALA A 161 3.19 -12.25 21.81
CA ALA A 161 4.00 -12.06 20.60
C ALA A 161 3.33 -12.67 19.36
N SER A 162 2.70 -13.84 19.52
CA SER A 162 1.94 -14.50 18.43
C SER A 162 0.71 -13.69 18.03
N GLU A 163 -0.06 -13.20 19.00
CA GLU A 163 -1.20 -12.32 18.74
C GLU A 163 -0.78 -11.03 18.04
N ALA A 164 0.27 -10.37 18.52
CA ALA A 164 0.80 -9.15 17.93
C ALA A 164 1.27 -9.39 16.48
N SER A 165 2.00 -10.48 16.24
CA SER A 165 2.43 -10.87 14.89
C SER A 165 1.26 -11.09 13.95
N LEU A 166 0.17 -11.69 14.44
CA LEU A 166 -1.06 -11.80 13.66
C LEU A 166 -1.61 -10.40 13.39
N ARG A 167 -1.89 -9.58 14.43
CA ARG A 167 -2.54 -8.26 14.33
C ARG A 167 -1.81 -7.26 13.43
N MET A 168 -0.48 -7.35 13.31
CA MET A 168 0.31 -6.49 12.42
C MET A 168 -0.07 -6.64 10.94
N TRP A 169 -0.72 -7.72 10.53
CA TRP A 169 -1.10 -7.94 9.14
C TRP A 169 -2.02 -6.84 8.58
N HIS A 170 -2.91 -6.27 9.41
CA HIS A 170 -3.81 -5.19 8.99
C HIS A 170 -3.04 -3.92 8.58
N MET A 171 -1.96 -3.63 9.30
CA MET A 171 -1.07 -2.53 8.95
C MET A 171 -0.27 -2.86 7.67
N ARG A 172 0.23 -4.09 7.52
CA ARG A 172 0.92 -4.55 6.30
C ARG A 172 0.04 -4.50 5.05
N LEU A 173 -1.27 -4.77 5.20
CA LEU A 173 -2.26 -4.56 4.16
C LEU A 173 -2.25 -3.08 3.73
N VAL A 174 -2.35 -2.16 4.68
CA VAL A 174 -2.38 -0.72 4.40
C VAL A 174 -1.09 -0.24 3.74
N GLU A 175 0.08 -0.67 4.20
CA GLU A 175 1.37 -0.34 3.56
C GLU A 175 1.42 -0.75 2.08
N THR A 176 0.82 -1.90 1.74
CA THR A 176 0.81 -2.40 0.37
C THR A 176 -0.13 -1.57 -0.52
N PHE A 177 -1.25 -1.09 0.03
CA PHE A 177 -2.33 -0.46 -0.74
C PHE A 177 -2.40 1.06 -0.64
N VAL A 178 -1.60 1.71 0.21
CA VAL A 178 -1.65 3.17 0.34
C VAL A 178 -1.34 3.90 -0.96
N ALA A 179 -0.56 3.28 -1.85
CA ALA A 179 -0.25 3.81 -3.18
C ALA A 179 -1.36 3.54 -4.22
N LEU A 180 -2.33 2.67 -3.92
CA LEU A 180 -3.41 2.32 -4.84
C LEU A 180 -4.58 3.29 -4.69
N THR A 181 -4.72 4.20 -5.66
CA THR A 181 -5.77 5.22 -5.65
C THR A 181 -7.04 4.84 -6.42
N GLY A 182 -7.11 3.64 -7.02
CA GLY A 182 -8.21 3.21 -7.90
C GLY A 182 -8.29 3.96 -9.25
N GLN A 183 -7.73 5.17 -9.34
CA GLN A 183 -7.65 6.01 -10.54
C GLN A 183 -6.25 6.04 -11.15
N TYR A 184 -5.25 5.48 -10.47
CA TYR A 184 -3.84 5.53 -10.87
C TYR A 184 -3.61 5.09 -12.33
N VAL A 185 -4.21 3.99 -12.78
CA VAL A 185 -4.08 3.53 -14.16
C VAL A 185 -4.89 4.41 -15.12
N LEU A 186 -6.08 4.85 -14.72
CA LEU A 186 -6.97 5.70 -15.53
C LEU A 186 -6.32 7.04 -15.89
N GLU A 187 -5.65 7.68 -14.92
CA GLU A 187 -4.99 8.98 -15.11
C GLU A 187 -3.87 8.95 -16.17
N LYS A 188 -3.08 7.88 -16.20
CA LYS A 188 -1.97 7.72 -17.16
C LYS A 188 -1.84 6.24 -17.54
N PRO A 189 -2.56 5.75 -18.55
CA PRO A 189 -2.68 4.32 -18.82
C PRO A 189 -1.44 3.78 -19.56
N THR A 190 -0.32 3.63 -18.84
CA THR A 190 0.94 3.05 -19.34
C THR A 190 1.13 1.63 -18.86
N VAL A 191 1.91 0.83 -19.60
CA VAL A 191 2.16 -0.57 -19.23
C VAL A 191 2.81 -0.70 -17.85
N GLU A 192 3.60 0.28 -17.44
CA GLU A 192 4.21 0.37 -16.11
C GLU A 192 3.14 0.48 -15.03
N ARG A 193 2.16 1.39 -15.16
CA ARG A 193 1.09 1.56 -14.17
C ARG A 193 0.20 0.33 -14.09
N PHE A 194 -0.13 -0.28 -15.23
CA PHE A 194 -0.84 -1.57 -15.25
C PHE A 194 -0.07 -2.64 -14.50
N ALA A 195 1.22 -2.82 -14.81
CA ALA A 195 2.04 -3.83 -14.17
C ALA A 195 2.21 -3.61 -12.66
N GLU A 196 2.45 -2.37 -12.24
CA GLU A 196 2.55 -2.01 -10.83
C GLU A 196 1.26 -2.34 -10.09
N THR A 197 0.10 -1.90 -10.61
CA THR A 197 -1.19 -2.16 -9.98
C THR A 197 -1.52 -3.65 -9.94
N THR A 198 -1.31 -4.39 -11.04
CA THR A 198 -1.56 -5.84 -11.06
C THR A 198 -0.64 -6.59 -10.09
N LEU A 199 0.63 -6.18 -9.96
CA LEU A 199 1.56 -6.80 -9.01
C LEU A 199 1.19 -6.51 -7.55
N LEU A 200 0.69 -5.30 -7.23
CA LEU A 200 0.18 -4.99 -5.88
C LEU A 200 -1.04 -5.86 -5.52
N VAL A 201 -1.95 -6.07 -6.47
CA VAL A 201 -3.08 -6.99 -6.28
C VAL A 201 -2.58 -8.43 -6.09
N TRP A 202 -1.58 -8.86 -6.86
CA TRP A 202 -0.97 -10.18 -6.69
C TRP A 202 -0.31 -10.35 -5.32
N ASP A 203 0.38 -9.33 -4.82
CA ASP A 203 1.00 -9.39 -3.48
C ASP A 203 -0.06 -9.64 -2.40
N LEU A 204 -1.21 -8.98 -2.51
CA LEU A 204 -2.31 -9.16 -1.57
C LEU A 204 -2.88 -10.56 -1.62
N VAL A 205 -3.27 -11.02 -2.80
CA VAL A 205 -3.84 -12.36 -2.98
C VAL A 205 -2.86 -13.41 -2.47
N THR A 206 -1.56 -13.24 -2.74
CA THR A 206 -0.50 -14.12 -2.24
C THR A 206 -0.43 -14.10 -0.71
N ARG A 207 -0.45 -12.93 -0.07
CA ARG A 207 -0.47 -12.81 1.41
C ARG A 207 -1.71 -13.45 2.02
N LEU A 208 -2.90 -13.21 1.44
CA LEU A 208 -4.16 -13.79 1.92
C LEU A 208 -4.18 -15.31 1.82
N LYS A 209 -3.55 -15.87 0.77
CA LYS A 209 -3.33 -17.31 0.61
C LYS A 209 -2.23 -17.89 1.52
N GLY A 210 -1.58 -17.07 2.36
CA GLY A 210 -0.48 -17.47 3.23
C GLY A 210 0.86 -17.67 2.51
N GLY A 211 0.98 -17.19 1.27
CA GLY A 211 2.19 -17.27 0.46
C GLY A 211 3.19 -16.14 0.70
N ASN A 212 4.34 -16.23 0.02
CA ASN A 212 5.40 -15.23 0.10
C ASN A 212 5.32 -14.19 -1.05
N PRO A 213 5.02 -12.92 -0.76
CA PRO A 213 4.93 -11.88 -1.78
C PRO A 213 6.29 -11.40 -2.31
N PHE A 214 7.42 -11.83 -1.72
CA PHE A 214 8.74 -11.52 -2.26
C PHE A 214 9.05 -12.30 -3.55
N ASP A 215 8.34 -13.38 -3.81
CA ASP A 215 8.51 -14.22 -5.01
C ASP A 215 7.63 -13.73 -6.17
N ARG A 216 7.69 -12.43 -6.46
CA ARG A 216 6.83 -11.79 -7.47
C ARG A 216 6.99 -12.40 -8.86
N PRO A 217 5.89 -12.54 -9.64
CA PRO A 217 5.95 -13.03 -11.00
C PRO A 217 6.72 -12.04 -11.90
N ARG A 218 7.61 -12.60 -12.72
CA ARG A 218 8.40 -11.79 -13.67
C ARG A 218 7.60 -11.56 -14.94
N LEU A 219 7.07 -10.35 -15.09
CA LEU A 219 6.26 -9.96 -16.26
C LEU A 219 7.09 -9.80 -17.54
N GLY A 220 8.37 -9.45 -17.42
CA GLY A 220 9.23 -9.27 -18.59
C GLY A 220 10.60 -8.72 -18.22
N LYS A 221 11.46 -8.54 -19.24
CA LYS A 221 12.77 -7.91 -19.03
C LYS A 221 12.61 -6.42 -18.79
N GLN A 222 13.12 -5.96 -17.66
CA GLN A 222 13.18 -4.55 -17.31
C GLN A 222 14.58 -4.00 -17.56
N ARG A 223 14.64 -2.70 -17.89
CA ARG A 223 15.86 -1.91 -17.89
C ARG A 223 15.81 -1.00 -16.66
N VAL A 224 16.92 -0.91 -15.96
CA VAL A 224 17.12 0.05 -14.87
C VAL A 224 17.89 1.23 -15.40
N GLN A 225 17.43 2.44 -15.09
CA GLN A 225 18.17 3.67 -15.28
C GLN A 225 18.44 4.29 -13.91
N MET A 226 19.71 4.47 -13.58
CA MET A 226 20.15 5.10 -12.35
C MET A 226 20.72 6.49 -12.66
N ARG A 227 20.34 7.48 -11.85
CA ARG A 227 20.81 8.86 -11.96
C ARG A 227 21.28 9.33 -10.59
N VAL A 228 22.46 9.93 -10.53
CA VAL A 228 23.02 10.46 -9.29
C VAL A 228 22.89 11.98 -9.32
N GLY A 229 22.16 12.51 -8.34
CA GLY A 229 21.98 13.95 -8.17
C GLY A 229 23.16 14.61 -7.48
N LYS A 230 23.11 15.94 -7.38
CA LYS A 230 24.10 16.72 -6.63
C LYS A 230 24.03 16.35 -5.14
N PRO A 231 25.16 16.10 -4.47
CA PRO A 231 25.17 15.88 -3.02
C PRO A 231 24.59 17.09 -2.29
N ILE A 232 23.69 16.82 -1.35
CA ILE A 232 23.13 17.83 -0.43
C ILE A 232 23.97 17.79 0.85
N SER A 233 24.50 18.95 1.26
CA SER A 233 25.33 19.09 2.44
C SER A 233 24.46 19.27 3.70
N VAL A 234 24.33 18.21 4.50
CA VAL A 234 23.58 18.28 5.77
C VAL A 234 24.22 19.28 6.75
N SER A 235 25.55 19.47 6.64
CA SER A 235 26.29 20.41 7.49
C SER A 235 25.86 21.86 7.31
N GLU A 236 25.29 22.24 6.17
CA GLU A 236 24.79 23.60 5.92
C GLU A 236 23.52 23.90 6.73
N PHE A 237 22.72 22.88 7.05
CA PHE A 237 21.50 22.99 7.84
C PHE A 237 21.75 22.91 9.36
N TYR A 238 22.92 22.39 9.76
CA TYR A 238 23.25 22.13 11.16
C TYR A 238 23.24 23.38 12.08
N PRO A 239 23.75 24.56 11.67
CA PRO A 239 23.71 25.75 12.51
C PRO A 239 22.29 26.19 12.86
N ALA A 240 21.40 26.21 11.86
CA ALA A 240 19.98 26.54 12.05
C ALA A 240 19.28 25.48 12.91
N TYR A 241 19.63 24.21 12.73
CA TYR A 241 19.07 23.11 13.50
C TYR A 241 19.41 23.22 15.00
N ARG A 242 20.65 23.57 15.34
CA ARG A 242 21.12 23.65 16.73
C ARG A 242 20.63 24.91 17.46
N ALA A 243 20.30 25.98 16.74
CA ALA A 243 20.05 27.30 17.32
C ALA A 243 18.81 27.36 18.23
N SER A 244 17.71 26.69 17.86
CA SER A 244 16.48 26.68 18.66
C SER A 244 15.54 25.56 18.22
N ARG A 245 14.51 25.24 19.03
CA ARG A 245 13.47 24.26 18.64
C ARG A 245 12.71 24.66 17.36
N HIS A 246 12.50 25.95 17.15
CA HIS A 246 11.90 26.46 15.92
C HIS A 246 12.87 26.32 14.74
N GLY A 247 14.14 26.70 14.93
CA GLY A 247 15.19 26.53 13.92
C GLY A 247 15.42 25.08 13.51
N ALA A 248 15.35 24.14 14.48
CA ALA A 248 15.39 22.70 14.23
C ALA A 248 14.28 22.24 13.28
N ARG A 249 13.03 22.68 13.51
CA ARG A 249 11.91 22.35 12.62
C ARG A 249 12.11 22.93 11.23
N GLN A 250 12.50 24.20 11.14
CA GLN A 250 12.69 24.86 9.85
C GLN A 250 13.83 24.21 9.05
N ALA A 251 14.97 23.94 9.67
CA ALA A 251 16.10 23.29 9.02
C ALA A 251 15.75 21.90 8.47
N VAL A 252 14.91 21.13 9.18
CA VAL A 252 14.39 19.84 8.69
C VAL A 252 13.47 20.05 7.50
N VAL A 253 12.56 21.03 7.54
CA VAL A 253 11.66 21.35 6.42
C VAL A 253 12.46 21.75 5.19
N ASP A 254 13.44 22.64 5.34
CA ASP A 254 14.26 23.14 4.24
C ASP A 254 15.09 22.02 3.60
N LEU A 255 15.75 21.19 4.42
CA LEU A 255 16.50 20.03 3.95
C LEU A 255 15.59 19.03 3.22
N THR A 256 14.40 18.78 3.76
CA THR A 256 13.42 17.85 3.15
C THR A 256 12.93 18.39 1.82
N HIS A 257 12.67 19.69 1.73
CA HIS A 257 12.26 20.36 0.48
C HIS A 257 13.36 20.34 -0.58
N GLU A 258 14.62 20.59 -0.21
CA GLU A 258 15.74 20.46 -1.14
C GLU A 258 15.91 19.01 -1.62
N LEU A 259 15.82 18.05 -0.71
CA LEU A 259 15.87 16.63 -1.06
C LEU A 259 14.75 16.25 -2.03
N GLN A 260 13.51 16.68 -1.76
CA GLN A 260 12.36 16.44 -2.63
C GLN A 260 12.61 17.02 -4.03
N THR A 261 12.95 18.30 -4.12
CA THR A 261 13.23 19.00 -5.39
C THR A 261 14.34 18.28 -6.17
N SER A 262 15.41 17.85 -5.46
CA SER A 262 16.52 17.13 -6.08
C SER A 262 16.06 15.77 -6.62
N LEU A 263 15.29 15.00 -5.86
CA LEU A 263 14.78 13.70 -6.30
C LEU A 263 13.81 13.83 -7.48
N GLU A 264 12.90 14.80 -7.46
CA GLU A 264 11.96 15.07 -8.55
C GLU A 264 12.69 15.41 -9.86
N SER A 265 13.78 16.19 -9.78
CA SER A 265 14.60 16.52 -10.96
C SER A 265 15.28 15.30 -11.61
N LEU A 266 15.40 14.18 -10.89
CA LEU A 266 15.99 12.95 -11.42
C LEU A 266 14.97 12.08 -12.17
N ILE A 267 13.67 12.34 -12.04
CA ILE A 267 12.59 11.58 -12.69
C ILE A 267 12.54 11.95 -14.18
N ILE A 268 12.56 10.93 -15.05
CA ILE A 268 12.24 11.07 -16.47
C ILE A 268 10.73 11.00 -16.65
N THR A 269 10.14 12.02 -17.27
CA THR A 269 8.71 12.14 -17.58
C THR A 269 8.32 11.48 -18.89
#